data_AF-A0A957PN17-F1
#
_entry.id   AF-A0A957PN17-F1
#
_cell.length_a   1.000
_cell.length_b   1.000
_cell.length_c   1.000
_cell.angle_alpha   90.00
_cell.angle_beta   90.00
_cell.angle_gamma   90.00
#
_symmetry.space_group_name_H-M   'P 1'
#
loop_
_entity.id
_entity.type
_entity.pdbx_description
1 polymer ?
#
loop_
_entity_poly.entity_id
_entity_poly.type
_entity_poly.pdbx_seq_one_letter_code
_entity_poly.pdbx_strand_id
1 'polypeptide(L)'
;PVSAAPVDVPPTESSIAHNDIPVILPETPNGIAADFDSSKVLTNGSLIGGDRFTFGRFERPFNANTMDTYFPEIDIINTQVFQDDTWLYGHLLIKDLGAGSSKDAGYAMEIDTTLNGKANWLILSARPNSTEWSVNGVQIYKDANEDIGGVSPYLTDDLPSDGDGFETLVFDQGLGEDADAAWVRLSPNDPNLIEFAVKRTVLGNPTRFMINMWAGHSLNPGVFDINDRYTHEEAGAADAGLEYFYPIKAIAEVDNTCRIPVGFQPTGNEPGLCATAQQQADNGDGPLSGSAGAGRACAIGLVQKCDPNEGCWCEPVFSLPQPPIIILP
;
A
#
# COMPACT_ATOMS: atom_id res chain seq x y z
N PRO A 1 3.63 -61.27 -27.15
CA PRO A 1 3.10 -59.90 -27.30
C PRO A 1 2.43 -59.46 -25.99
N VAL A 2 3.09 -58.59 -25.23
CA VAL A 2 2.54 -58.03 -23.99
C VAL A 2 1.58 -56.91 -24.38
N SER A 3 0.31 -57.05 -24.02
CA SER A 3 -0.74 -56.06 -24.26
C SER A 3 -0.48 -54.85 -23.36
N ALA A 4 -0.19 -53.69 -23.94
CA ALA A 4 -0.13 -52.44 -23.20
C ALA A 4 -1.54 -52.05 -22.71
N ALA A 5 -1.64 -51.67 -21.44
CA ALA A 5 -2.88 -51.16 -20.86
C ALA A 5 -3.19 -49.75 -21.42
N PRO A 6 -4.48 -49.34 -21.44
CA PRO A 6 -4.88 -48.02 -21.95
C PRO A 6 -4.28 -46.93 -21.06
N VAL A 7 -3.70 -45.90 -21.68
CA VAL A 7 -3.26 -44.69 -20.99
C VAL A 7 -4.49 -43.89 -20.61
N ASP A 8 -4.70 -43.70 -19.31
CA ASP A 8 -5.77 -42.87 -18.77
C ASP A 8 -5.41 -41.41 -19.04
N VAL A 9 -6.19 -40.74 -19.90
CA VAL A 9 -5.99 -39.32 -20.20
C VAL A 9 -6.70 -38.52 -19.12
N PRO A 10 -6.00 -37.64 -18.38
CA PRO A 10 -6.64 -36.87 -17.33
C PRO A 10 -7.76 -35.99 -17.93
N PRO A 11 -8.89 -35.83 -17.21
CA PRO A 11 -9.99 -35.01 -17.68
C PRO A 11 -9.51 -33.57 -17.93
N THR A 12 -9.86 -33.02 -19.08
CA THR A 12 -9.64 -31.61 -19.39
C THR A 12 -10.47 -30.76 -18.43
N GLU A 13 -9.81 -29.87 -17.67
CA GLU A 13 -10.52 -28.90 -16.83
C GLU A 13 -11.46 -28.05 -17.69
N SER A 14 -12.71 -27.91 -17.25
CA SER A 14 -13.70 -27.07 -17.91
C SER A 14 -13.24 -25.61 -17.86
N SER A 15 -13.28 -24.90 -18.99
CA SER A 15 -13.01 -23.47 -19.03
C SER A 15 -14.05 -22.68 -18.21
N ILE A 16 -13.58 -21.75 -17.37
CA ILE A 16 -14.43 -20.84 -16.61
C ILE A 16 -15.19 -19.93 -17.60
N ALA A 17 -16.51 -19.82 -17.43
CA ALA A 17 -17.35 -18.97 -18.27
C ALA A 17 -17.55 -17.61 -17.60
N HIS A 18 -17.13 -16.54 -18.29
CA HIS A 18 -17.26 -15.17 -17.82
C HIS A 18 -18.44 -14.48 -18.49
N ASN A 19 -19.32 -13.87 -17.69
CA ASN A 19 -20.58 -13.27 -18.16
C ASN A 19 -20.67 -11.77 -17.88
N ASP A 20 -19.91 -11.26 -16.91
CA ASP A 20 -19.96 -9.88 -16.45
C ASP A 20 -18.56 -9.26 -16.46
N ILE A 21 -18.22 -8.62 -17.58
CA ILE A 21 -16.90 -8.02 -17.80
C ILE A 21 -17.03 -6.51 -17.65
N PRO A 22 -16.10 -5.83 -16.93
CA PRO A 22 -16.18 -4.39 -16.75
C PRO A 22 -16.18 -3.65 -18.08
N VAL A 23 -16.97 -2.58 -18.15
CA VAL A 23 -17.13 -1.77 -19.35
C VAL A 23 -16.21 -0.53 -19.31
N ILE A 24 -16.62 0.55 -19.97
CA ILE A 24 -15.90 1.83 -19.94
C ILE A 24 -16.06 2.45 -18.56
N LEU A 25 -14.93 2.89 -18.00
CA LEU A 25 -14.88 3.59 -16.72
C LEU A 25 -15.69 4.89 -16.72
N PRO A 26 -16.24 5.31 -15.57
CA PRO A 26 -16.77 6.65 -15.40
C PRO A 26 -15.74 7.74 -15.77
N GLU A 27 -16.18 8.84 -16.38
CA GLU A 27 -15.26 9.92 -16.80
C GLU A 27 -14.65 10.70 -15.65
N THR A 28 -15.33 10.73 -14.49
CA THR A 28 -14.92 11.54 -13.32
C THR A 28 -14.54 10.63 -12.16
N PRO A 29 -13.32 10.79 -11.59
CA PRO A 29 -12.92 10.03 -10.42
C PRO A 29 -13.68 10.47 -9.17
N ASN A 30 -13.99 9.51 -8.31
CA ASN A 30 -14.48 9.74 -6.96
C ASN A 30 -13.39 10.30 -6.03
N GLY A 31 -12.13 9.99 -6.32
CA GLY A 31 -10.99 10.53 -5.58
C GLY A 31 -9.66 10.24 -6.28
N ILE A 32 -8.64 11.00 -5.88
CA ILE A 32 -7.29 10.99 -6.47
C ILE A 32 -6.29 11.13 -5.33
N ALA A 33 -5.20 10.35 -5.37
CA ALA A 33 -4.03 10.56 -4.53
C ALA A 33 -2.77 10.54 -5.40
N ALA A 34 -2.08 11.68 -5.43
CA ALA A 34 -0.75 11.75 -6.00
C ALA A 34 0.26 11.19 -4.99
N ASP A 35 1.30 10.54 -5.52
CA ASP A 35 2.42 10.10 -4.70
C ASP A 35 3.71 10.85 -5.02
N PHE A 36 4.74 10.57 -4.25
CA PHE A 36 6.05 11.11 -4.54
C PHE A 36 6.68 10.38 -5.73
N ASP A 37 7.53 11.07 -6.50
CA ASP A 37 8.18 10.48 -7.67
C ASP A 37 9.63 10.21 -7.29
N SER A 38 9.90 8.99 -6.83
CA SER A 38 11.18 8.57 -6.28
C SER A 38 12.35 8.74 -7.26
N SER A 39 12.10 8.73 -8.57
CA SER A 39 13.12 9.01 -9.59
C SER A 39 13.78 10.38 -9.45
N LYS A 40 13.11 11.35 -8.82
CA LYS A 40 13.64 12.72 -8.59
C LYS A 40 14.72 12.77 -7.52
N VAL A 41 14.83 11.73 -6.69
CA VAL A 41 15.80 11.70 -5.58
C VAL A 41 17.12 11.09 -6.02
N LEU A 42 17.13 10.29 -7.08
CA LEU A 42 18.34 9.73 -7.71
C LEU A 42 19.37 10.81 -8.08
N THR A 43 18.92 12.03 -8.40
CA THR A 43 19.80 13.13 -8.80
C THR A 43 20.24 14.04 -7.65
N ASN A 44 19.46 14.11 -6.56
CA ASN A 44 19.63 15.09 -5.48
C ASN A 44 20.08 14.48 -4.14
N GLY A 45 19.99 13.16 -4.01
CA GLY A 45 20.85 12.38 -3.11
C GLY A 45 20.50 12.32 -1.62
N SER A 46 19.24 12.46 -1.17
CA SER A 46 18.93 12.06 0.22
C SER A 46 17.49 12.19 0.72
N LEU A 47 16.65 13.07 0.16
CA LEU A 47 15.32 13.34 0.74
C LEU A 47 14.23 12.69 -0.10
N ILE A 48 13.84 11.48 0.29
CA ILE A 48 12.65 10.81 -0.22
C ILE A 48 11.46 11.33 0.60
N GLY A 49 10.76 12.32 0.06
CA GLY A 49 9.45 12.70 0.60
C GLY A 49 8.50 11.52 0.42
N GLY A 50 7.58 11.30 1.36
CA GLY A 50 6.60 10.22 1.25
C GLY A 50 6.84 9.05 2.21
N ASP A 51 8.09 8.66 2.48
CA ASP A 51 8.37 7.56 3.43
C ASP A 51 8.06 7.99 4.88
N ARG A 52 7.02 7.38 5.44
CA ARG A 52 6.53 7.60 6.81
C ARG A 52 6.19 6.25 7.41
N PHE A 53 7.24 5.50 7.78
CA PHE A 53 7.13 4.17 8.38
C PHE A 53 6.11 4.09 9.51
N THR A 54 6.15 5.03 10.46
CA THR A 54 5.26 5.06 11.63
C THR A 54 3.80 5.27 11.29
N PHE A 55 3.50 5.65 10.04
CA PHE A 55 2.17 5.87 9.51
C PHE A 55 1.90 4.93 8.33
N GLY A 56 2.51 3.74 8.28
CA GLY A 56 2.23 2.74 7.22
C GLY A 56 2.36 3.26 5.78
N ARG A 57 3.11 4.35 5.55
CA ARG A 57 3.32 4.95 4.23
C ARG A 57 4.76 4.71 3.81
N PHE A 58 4.92 4.05 2.68
CA PHE A 58 6.19 3.54 2.20
C PHE A 58 6.46 4.16 0.84
N GLU A 59 7.60 4.84 0.72
CA GLU A 59 8.13 5.32 -0.55
C GLU A 59 9.48 4.62 -0.75
N ARG A 60 9.42 3.31 -1.04
CA ARG A 60 10.59 2.41 -1.01
C ARG A 60 10.78 1.58 -2.28
N PRO A 61 10.73 2.15 -3.50
CA PRO A 61 11.05 1.45 -4.75
C PRO A 61 12.58 1.25 -4.93
N PHE A 62 13.28 0.84 -3.87
CA PHE A 62 14.72 0.66 -3.81
C PHE A 62 15.10 -0.66 -3.13
N ASN A 63 16.30 -1.16 -3.42
CA ASN A 63 16.82 -2.35 -2.76
C ASN A 63 17.24 -2.07 -1.31
N ALA A 64 17.15 -3.13 -0.50
CA ALA A 64 17.54 -3.08 0.91
C ALA A 64 19.03 -2.78 1.10
N ASN A 65 19.34 -2.09 2.20
CA ASN A 65 20.65 -1.79 2.76
C ASN A 65 21.56 -0.83 1.98
N THR A 66 21.41 -0.71 0.68
CA THR A 66 22.27 0.16 -0.15
C THR A 66 21.51 1.23 -0.89
N MET A 67 20.25 0.99 -1.25
CA MET A 67 19.41 1.90 -2.04
C MET A 67 20.10 2.37 -3.34
N ASP A 68 20.98 1.55 -3.89
CA ASP A 68 21.73 1.81 -5.11
C ASP A 68 21.05 1.24 -6.36
N THR A 69 20.00 0.44 -6.16
CA THR A 69 19.11 -0.04 -7.22
C THR A 69 17.72 0.55 -7.02
N TYR A 70 17.18 1.14 -8.08
CA TYR A 70 15.84 1.72 -8.14
C TYR A 70 14.95 0.91 -9.08
N PHE A 71 13.69 0.75 -8.70
CA PHE A 71 12.70 -0.11 -9.33
C PHE A 71 11.48 0.72 -9.80
N PRO A 72 11.55 1.38 -10.97
CA PRO A 72 10.46 2.23 -11.45
C PRO A 72 9.16 1.49 -11.78
N GLU A 73 9.20 0.17 -11.93
CA GLU A 73 8.03 -0.67 -12.15
C GLU A 73 7.18 -0.88 -10.89
N ILE A 74 7.65 -0.42 -9.72
CA ILE A 74 6.89 -0.40 -8.47
C ILE A 74 6.83 1.00 -7.84
N ASP A 75 7.28 2.05 -8.54
CA ASP A 75 7.21 3.44 -8.10
C ASP A 75 5.85 4.03 -8.53
N ILE A 76 4.99 4.32 -7.56
CA ILE A 76 3.65 4.83 -7.79
C ILE A 76 3.71 6.34 -8.03
N ILE A 77 3.06 6.82 -9.09
CA ILE A 77 3.03 8.25 -9.40
C ILE A 77 1.69 8.86 -9.00
N ASN A 78 0.61 8.13 -9.25
CA ASN A 78 -0.74 8.62 -9.00
C ASN A 78 -1.74 7.49 -8.92
N THR A 79 -2.76 7.66 -8.09
CA THR A 79 -3.90 6.76 -8.03
C THR A 79 -5.20 7.51 -8.22
N GLN A 80 -6.17 6.84 -8.82
CA GLN A 80 -7.53 7.36 -8.95
C GLN A 80 -8.54 6.25 -8.69
N VAL A 81 -9.69 6.63 -8.17
CA VAL A 81 -10.76 5.69 -7.83
C VAL A 81 -12.02 6.13 -8.54
N PHE A 82 -12.72 5.19 -9.17
CA PHE A 82 -13.99 5.40 -9.84
C PHE A 82 -14.98 4.36 -9.35
N GLN A 83 -16.27 4.65 -9.40
CA GLN A 83 -17.29 3.63 -9.14
C GLN A 83 -18.52 3.88 -9.99
N ASP A 84 -19.20 2.80 -10.33
CA ASP A 84 -20.55 2.79 -10.85
C ASP A 84 -21.47 1.91 -9.97
N ASP A 85 -22.63 1.54 -10.48
CA ASP A 85 -23.60 0.72 -9.73
C ASP A 85 -23.10 -0.71 -9.48
N THR A 86 -22.18 -1.22 -10.31
CA THR A 86 -21.67 -2.60 -10.27
C THR A 86 -20.23 -2.65 -9.77
N TRP A 87 -19.37 -1.77 -10.26
CA TRP A 87 -17.92 -1.86 -10.14
C TRP A 87 -17.33 -0.73 -9.32
N LEU A 88 -16.32 -1.06 -8.53
CA LEU A 88 -15.31 -0.15 -8.02
C LEU A 88 -14.07 -0.34 -8.86
N TYR A 89 -13.50 0.75 -9.37
CA TYR A 89 -12.30 0.74 -10.19
C TYR A 89 -11.15 1.44 -9.49
N GLY A 90 -9.95 0.92 -9.70
CA GLY A 90 -8.70 1.53 -9.29
C GLY A 90 -7.81 1.78 -10.49
N HIS A 91 -7.32 2.99 -10.62
CA HIS A 91 -6.28 3.38 -11.56
C HIS A 91 -4.98 3.57 -10.79
N LEU A 92 -3.96 2.82 -11.16
CA LEU A 92 -2.64 2.87 -10.55
C LEU A 92 -1.60 3.22 -11.63
N LEU A 93 -1.20 4.49 -11.65
CA LEU A 93 -0.15 4.97 -12.56
C LEU A 93 1.21 4.71 -11.94
N ILE A 94 2.01 3.92 -12.63
CA ILE A 94 3.36 3.55 -12.23
C ILE A 94 4.38 4.33 -13.07
N LYS A 95 5.58 4.57 -12.54
CA LYS A 95 6.61 5.36 -13.21
C LYS A 95 7.02 4.77 -14.57
N ASP A 96 7.41 3.51 -14.57
CA ASP A 96 7.76 2.78 -15.79
C ASP A 96 7.48 1.29 -15.60
N LEU A 97 6.27 0.85 -15.95
CA LEU A 97 5.98 -0.58 -15.97
C LEU A 97 6.91 -1.31 -16.93
N GLY A 98 7.28 -0.70 -18.06
CA GLY A 98 8.14 -1.32 -19.08
C GLY A 98 9.55 -1.67 -18.60
N ALA A 99 10.00 -1.10 -17.48
CA ALA A 99 11.30 -1.39 -16.91
C ALA A 99 11.41 -2.88 -16.53
N GLY A 100 12.43 -3.53 -17.08
CA GLY A 100 12.68 -4.94 -16.83
C GLY A 100 13.34 -5.14 -15.47
N SER A 101 12.57 -5.63 -14.49
CA SER A 101 13.10 -6.22 -13.27
C SER A 101 13.19 -7.75 -13.39
N SER A 102 14.14 -8.34 -12.67
CA SER A 102 14.26 -9.79 -12.55
C SER A 102 13.27 -10.42 -11.57
N LYS A 103 12.48 -9.59 -10.87
CA LYS A 103 11.52 -9.97 -9.84
C LYS A 103 10.11 -9.71 -10.35
N ASP A 104 9.18 -10.58 -9.97
CA ASP A 104 7.77 -10.38 -10.27
C ASP A 104 7.20 -9.28 -9.36
N ALA A 105 6.60 -8.26 -9.97
CA ALA A 105 5.91 -7.19 -9.27
C ALA A 105 4.42 -7.51 -9.09
N GLY A 106 3.90 -7.22 -7.90
CA GLY A 106 2.49 -7.24 -7.56
C GLY A 106 1.96 -5.84 -7.29
N TYR A 107 0.64 -5.68 -7.46
CA TYR A 107 -0.08 -4.43 -7.31
C TYR A 107 -1.38 -4.70 -6.56
N ALA A 108 -1.82 -3.78 -5.71
CA ALA A 108 -3.03 -4.01 -4.94
C ALA A 108 -3.89 -2.76 -4.69
N MET A 109 -5.18 -2.99 -4.46
CA MET A 109 -6.08 -2.05 -3.81
C MET A 109 -6.40 -2.56 -2.40
N GLU A 110 -6.19 -1.72 -1.40
CA GLU A 110 -6.53 -1.99 0.00
C GLU A 110 -7.72 -1.12 0.39
N ILE A 111 -8.77 -1.72 0.97
CA ILE A 111 -10.06 -1.04 1.21
C ILE A 111 -10.52 -1.24 2.65
N ASP A 112 -10.74 -0.13 3.36
CA ASP A 112 -11.41 -0.07 4.66
C ASP A 112 -12.86 0.39 4.46
N THR A 113 -13.79 -0.56 4.61
CA THR A 113 -15.24 -0.34 4.49
C THR A 113 -15.90 0.04 5.81
N THR A 114 -15.18 -0.09 6.93
CA THR A 114 -15.68 0.23 8.28
C THR A 114 -15.25 1.60 8.76
N LEU A 115 -14.26 2.22 8.09
CA LEU A 115 -13.67 3.52 8.39
C LEU A 115 -12.99 3.58 9.77
N ASN A 116 -12.57 2.43 10.30
CA ASN A 116 -11.87 2.34 11.59
C ASN A 116 -10.34 2.42 11.44
N GLY A 117 -9.83 2.51 10.21
CA GLY A 117 -8.41 2.55 9.90
C GLY A 117 -7.78 1.18 9.65
N LYS A 118 -8.51 0.08 9.84
CA LYS A 118 -8.11 -1.29 9.52
C LYS A 118 -8.83 -1.75 8.26
N ALA A 119 -8.06 -2.12 7.24
CA ALA A 119 -8.67 -2.53 5.99
C ALA A 119 -9.36 -3.89 6.12
N ASN A 120 -10.45 -4.07 5.36
CA ASN A 120 -11.22 -5.30 5.37
C ASN A 120 -10.97 -6.15 4.11
N TRP A 121 -10.52 -5.51 3.02
CA TRP A 121 -10.37 -6.15 1.72
C TRP A 121 -9.04 -5.78 1.08
N LEU A 122 -8.42 -6.77 0.43
CA LEU A 122 -7.26 -6.60 -0.43
C LEU A 122 -7.56 -7.23 -1.80
N ILE A 123 -7.52 -6.42 -2.85
CA ILE A 123 -7.56 -6.89 -4.23
C ILE A 123 -6.12 -6.88 -4.73
N LEU A 124 -5.51 -8.05 -4.84
CA LEU A 124 -4.12 -8.23 -5.25
C LEU A 124 -4.08 -8.69 -6.71
N SER A 125 -3.11 -8.20 -7.48
CA SER A 125 -2.86 -8.66 -8.84
C SER A 125 -1.38 -8.80 -9.13
N ALA A 126 -1.01 -9.84 -9.87
CA ALA A 126 0.22 -9.83 -10.64
C ALA A 126 0.18 -8.75 -11.72
N ARG A 127 1.34 -8.42 -12.30
CA ARG A 127 1.41 -7.47 -13.42
C ARG A 127 0.51 -7.90 -14.59
N PRO A 128 -0.48 -7.09 -15.02
CA PRO A 128 -1.23 -7.37 -16.22
C PRO A 128 -0.34 -7.27 -17.47
N ASN A 129 -0.59 -8.14 -18.45
CA ASN A 129 0.16 -8.21 -19.71
C ASN A 129 -0.69 -7.92 -20.95
N SER A 130 -1.92 -7.46 -20.75
CA SER A 130 -2.93 -7.25 -21.79
C SER A 130 -3.73 -5.99 -21.51
N THR A 131 -4.25 -5.37 -22.57
CA THR A 131 -5.23 -4.28 -22.51
C THR A 131 -6.68 -4.80 -22.46
N GLU A 132 -6.87 -6.11 -22.61
CA GLU A 132 -8.15 -6.77 -22.37
C GLU A 132 -8.29 -7.11 -20.89
N TRP A 133 -9.50 -6.96 -20.35
CA TRP A 133 -9.80 -7.38 -18.98
C TRP A 133 -9.51 -8.86 -18.77
N SER A 134 -8.78 -9.18 -17.71
CA SER A 134 -8.46 -10.55 -17.33
C SER A 134 -8.63 -10.76 -15.84
N VAL A 135 -9.02 -11.98 -15.46
CA VAL A 135 -8.98 -12.46 -14.07
C VAL A 135 -7.61 -13.04 -13.71
N ASN A 136 -6.75 -13.29 -14.70
CA ASN A 136 -5.47 -13.97 -14.49
C ASN A 136 -4.55 -13.17 -13.56
N GLY A 137 -3.98 -13.85 -12.57
CA GLY A 137 -3.17 -13.24 -11.53
C GLY A 137 -3.93 -12.39 -10.50
N VAL A 138 -5.26 -12.26 -10.58
CA VAL A 138 -6.07 -11.46 -9.64
C VAL A 138 -6.58 -12.34 -8.50
N GLN A 139 -6.44 -11.83 -7.27
CA GLN A 139 -6.91 -12.46 -6.05
C GLN A 139 -7.63 -11.43 -5.18
N ILE A 140 -8.63 -11.88 -4.42
CA ILE A 140 -9.30 -11.05 -3.42
C ILE A 140 -9.17 -11.75 -2.07
N TYR A 141 -8.60 -11.02 -1.11
CA TYR A 141 -8.51 -11.44 0.27
C TYR A 141 -9.39 -10.57 1.16
N LYS A 142 -9.85 -11.16 2.25
CA LYS A 142 -10.64 -10.52 3.28
C LYS A 142 -9.97 -10.75 4.64
N ASP A 143 -9.93 -9.68 5.43
CA ASP A 143 -9.71 -9.75 6.88
C ASP A 143 -11.04 -10.16 7.53
N ALA A 144 -11.18 -11.42 7.94
CA ALA A 144 -12.43 -11.97 8.43
C ALA A 144 -12.59 -11.89 9.94
N ASN A 145 -11.49 -11.84 10.69
CA ASN A 145 -11.44 -11.69 12.14
C ASN A 145 -11.25 -10.23 12.59
N GLU A 146 -11.03 -9.30 11.65
CA GLU A 146 -10.81 -7.86 11.86
C GLU A 146 -9.50 -7.54 12.61
N ASP A 147 -8.46 -8.35 12.41
CA ASP A 147 -7.17 -8.26 13.11
C ASP A 147 -5.92 -8.08 12.23
N ILE A 148 -6.05 -7.58 10.99
CA ILE A 148 -4.97 -7.36 10.01
C ILE A 148 -3.60 -6.89 10.55
N GLY A 149 -3.59 -6.05 11.59
CA GLY A 149 -2.40 -5.43 12.18
C GLY A 149 -2.49 -5.21 13.68
N GLY A 150 -1.85 -4.15 14.16
CA GLY A 150 -1.73 -3.75 15.55
C GLY A 150 -3.00 -3.26 16.24
N VAL A 151 -2.87 -2.85 17.50
CA VAL A 151 -3.96 -2.17 18.25
C VAL A 151 -4.22 -0.79 17.66
N SER A 152 -3.17 -0.09 17.24
CA SER A 152 -3.26 1.28 16.71
C SER A 152 -3.51 1.25 15.21
N PRO A 153 -4.68 1.70 14.71
CA PRO A 153 -4.93 1.69 13.28
C PRO A 153 -3.92 2.59 12.56
N TYR A 154 -3.17 2.02 11.60
CA TYR A 154 -2.26 2.72 10.71
C TYR A 154 -1.03 3.37 11.38
N LEU A 155 -0.92 3.31 12.70
CA LEU A 155 0.26 3.76 13.45
C LEU A 155 1.06 2.54 13.88
N THR A 156 2.37 2.58 13.70
CA THR A 156 3.24 1.52 14.21
C THR A 156 3.06 1.34 15.72
N ASP A 157 2.73 0.12 16.13
CA ASP A 157 2.75 -0.26 17.54
C ASP A 157 4.18 -0.37 18.11
N ASP A 158 4.31 -0.11 19.42
CA ASP A 158 5.60 -0.18 20.13
C ASP A 158 6.24 -1.59 20.10
N LEU A 159 5.42 -2.63 19.91
CA LEU A 159 5.84 -4.02 19.80
C LEU A 159 5.21 -4.65 18.56
N PRO A 160 5.91 -5.59 17.89
CA PRO A 160 5.34 -6.30 16.77
C PRO A 160 4.00 -6.95 17.13
N SER A 161 2.98 -6.72 16.29
CA SER A 161 1.63 -7.25 16.48
C SER A 161 1.53 -8.73 16.08
N ASP A 162 0.60 -9.43 16.73
CA ASP A 162 0.16 -10.79 16.39
C ASP A 162 -0.93 -10.82 15.29
N GLY A 163 -1.38 -9.67 14.79
CA GLY A 163 -2.38 -9.57 13.72
C GLY A 163 -1.98 -10.36 12.49
N ASP A 164 -2.92 -10.99 11.78
CA ASP A 164 -2.62 -12.02 10.77
C ASP A 164 -2.73 -11.58 9.30
N GLY A 165 -2.94 -10.28 9.07
CA GLY A 165 -3.05 -9.70 7.75
C GLY A 165 -4.42 -9.93 7.13
N PHE A 166 -4.46 -10.16 5.81
CA PHE A 166 -5.65 -10.68 5.14
C PHE A 166 -5.51 -12.20 4.99
N GLU A 167 -6.34 -12.94 5.71
CA GLU A 167 -6.23 -14.39 5.93
C GLU A 167 -7.24 -15.22 5.13
N THR A 168 -8.32 -14.60 4.63
CA THR A 168 -9.37 -15.31 3.88
C THR A 168 -9.31 -15.02 2.38
N LEU A 169 -8.86 -15.97 1.57
CA LEU A 169 -8.94 -15.91 0.09
C LEU A 169 -10.39 -16.20 -0.37
N VAL A 170 -11.03 -15.23 -1.03
CA VAL A 170 -12.42 -15.34 -1.51
C VAL A 170 -12.55 -15.44 -3.03
N PHE A 171 -11.52 -15.04 -3.77
CA PHE A 171 -11.46 -15.13 -5.22
C PHE A 171 -10.01 -15.35 -5.67
N ASP A 172 -9.80 -16.27 -6.60
CA ASP A 172 -8.50 -16.59 -7.20
C ASP A 172 -8.67 -16.88 -8.69
N GLN A 173 -8.42 -15.86 -9.52
CA GLN A 173 -8.32 -16.01 -10.97
C GLN A 173 -9.57 -16.63 -11.63
N GLY A 174 -10.75 -16.16 -11.23
CA GLY A 174 -12.03 -16.67 -11.70
C GLY A 174 -12.58 -17.84 -10.88
N LEU A 175 -11.82 -18.36 -9.92
CA LEU A 175 -12.31 -19.32 -8.93
C LEU A 175 -12.86 -18.57 -7.72
N GLY A 176 -14.06 -18.92 -7.28
CA GLY A 176 -14.77 -18.26 -6.18
C GLY A 176 -16.28 -18.43 -6.35
N GLU A 177 -17.06 -17.74 -5.51
CA GLU A 177 -18.53 -17.74 -5.67
C GLU A 177 -18.98 -17.00 -6.94
N ASP A 178 -18.24 -15.97 -7.34
CA ASP A 178 -18.45 -15.20 -8.56
C ASP A 178 -17.18 -15.24 -9.40
N ALA A 179 -17.24 -15.90 -10.56
CA ALA A 179 -16.13 -16.02 -11.49
C ALA A 179 -15.69 -14.69 -12.11
N ASP A 180 -16.51 -13.66 -11.97
CA ASP A 180 -16.30 -12.32 -12.50
C ASP A 180 -16.09 -11.30 -11.36
N ALA A 181 -15.75 -11.73 -10.15
CA ALA A 181 -15.66 -10.86 -8.97
C ALA A 181 -14.67 -9.69 -9.13
N ALA A 182 -13.53 -9.93 -9.78
CA ALA A 182 -12.52 -8.91 -10.01
C ALA A 182 -11.72 -9.15 -11.30
N TRP A 183 -11.24 -8.05 -11.87
CA TRP A 183 -10.54 -7.99 -13.15
C TRP A 183 -9.38 -7.00 -13.06
N VAL A 184 -8.37 -7.23 -13.89
CA VAL A 184 -7.24 -6.32 -14.10
C VAL A 184 -6.93 -6.18 -15.59
N ARG A 185 -6.35 -5.04 -15.98
CA ARG A 185 -5.73 -4.85 -17.29
C ARG A 185 -4.68 -3.72 -17.25
N LEU A 186 -3.93 -3.61 -18.34
CA LEU A 186 -3.24 -2.36 -18.70
C LEU A 186 -4.23 -1.41 -19.38
N SER A 187 -4.09 -0.11 -19.13
CA SER A 187 -4.89 0.87 -19.86
C SER A 187 -4.58 0.81 -21.36
N PRO A 188 -5.59 0.81 -22.24
CA PRO A 188 -5.36 0.87 -23.69
C PRO A 188 -4.76 2.21 -24.14
N ASN A 189 -4.79 3.24 -23.27
CA ASN A 189 -4.33 4.60 -23.58
C ASN A 189 -3.00 4.95 -22.92
N ASP A 190 -2.58 4.21 -21.89
CA ASP A 190 -1.34 4.44 -21.15
C ASP A 190 -0.72 3.09 -20.71
N PRO A 191 0.44 2.69 -21.27
CA PRO A 191 1.07 1.42 -20.96
C PRO A 191 1.63 1.33 -19.53
N ASN A 192 1.68 2.44 -18.79
CA ASN A 192 2.12 2.53 -17.41
C ASN A 192 0.96 2.59 -16.40
N LEU A 193 -0.28 2.56 -16.88
CA LEU A 193 -1.48 2.60 -16.05
C LEU A 193 -2.09 1.21 -15.92
N ILE A 194 -2.16 0.72 -14.67
CA ILE A 194 -2.91 -0.49 -14.33
C ILE A 194 -4.33 -0.08 -13.96
N GLU A 195 -5.31 -0.82 -14.48
CA GLU A 195 -6.72 -0.64 -14.18
C GLU A 195 -7.24 -1.91 -13.49
N PHE A 196 -7.79 -1.74 -12.29
CA PHE A 196 -8.52 -2.74 -11.54
C PHE A 196 -10.02 -2.49 -11.68
N ALA A 197 -10.80 -3.56 -11.62
CA ALA A 197 -12.24 -3.51 -11.39
C ALA A 197 -12.63 -4.62 -10.42
N VAL A 198 -13.38 -4.29 -9.36
CA VAL A 198 -13.93 -5.25 -8.40
C VAL A 198 -15.42 -5.00 -8.23
N LYS A 199 -16.22 -6.05 -8.23
CA LYS A 199 -17.67 -5.92 -8.01
C LYS A 199 -17.92 -5.40 -6.62
N ARG A 200 -18.74 -4.36 -6.52
CA ARG A 200 -19.13 -3.74 -5.24
C ARG A 200 -19.87 -4.73 -4.34
N THR A 201 -20.59 -5.69 -4.93
CA THR A 201 -21.29 -6.75 -4.19
C THR A 201 -20.36 -7.63 -3.38
N VAL A 202 -19.15 -7.90 -3.88
CA VAL A 202 -18.10 -8.66 -3.15
C VAL A 202 -17.71 -7.92 -1.88
N LEU A 203 -17.63 -6.59 -1.96
CA LEU A 203 -17.27 -5.71 -0.84
C LEU A 203 -18.43 -5.41 0.12
N GLY A 204 -19.62 -6.00 -0.09
CA GLY A 204 -20.83 -5.71 0.69
C GLY A 204 -21.58 -4.44 0.27
N ASN A 205 -21.35 -3.95 -0.96
CA ASN A 205 -21.91 -2.72 -1.52
C ASN A 205 -21.70 -1.48 -0.64
N PRO A 206 -20.45 -1.16 -0.27
CA PRO A 206 -20.18 -0.01 0.58
C PRO A 206 -20.59 1.28 -0.16
N THR A 207 -21.18 2.20 0.59
CA THR A 207 -21.47 3.57 0.13
C THR A 207 -20.42 4.57 0.60
N ARG A 208 -19.60 4.18 1.58
CA ARG A 208 -18.48 4.93 2.13
C ARG A 208 -17.35 3.97 2.44
N PHE A 209 -16.12 4.35 2.11
CA PHE A 209 -14.92 3.58 2.40
C PHE A 209 -13.67 4.45 2.23
N MET A 210 -12.55 3.99 2.77
CA MET A 210 -11.21 4.50 2.49
C MET A 210 -10.46 3.50 1.62
N ILE A 211 -9.63 3.98 0.72
CA ILE A 211 -8.86 3.13 -0.20
C ILE A 211 -7.47 3.69 -0.44
N ASN A 212 -6.46 2.83 -0.44
CA ASN A 212 -5.10 3.11 -0.90
C ASN A 212 -4.66 2.00 -1.86
N MET A 213 -3.56 2.25 -2.58
CA MET A 213 -3.00 1.27 -3.50
C MET A 213 -1.53 1.02 -3.22
N TRP A 214 -1.08 -0.16 -3.63
CA TRP A 214 0.24 -0.68 -3.34
C TRP A 214 0.91 -1.20 -4.60
N ALA A 215 2.23 -1.13 -4.64
CA ALA A 215 3.09 -1.80 -5.59
C ALA A 215 4.30 -2.40 -4.86
N GLY A 216 4.78 -3.56 -5.30
CA GLY A 216 5.98 -4.15 -4.70
C GLY A 216 6.34 -5.52 -5.25
N HIS A 217 7.58 -5.97 -5.02
CA HIS A 217 8.06 -7.29 -5.46
C HIS A 217 7.63 -8.45 -4.54
N SER A 218 7.02 -8.17 -3.40
CA SER A 218 6.61 -9.19 -2.42
C SER A 218 5.45 -8.70 -1.55
N LEU A 219 4.32 -8.38 -2.17
CA LEU A 219 3.08 -8.08 -1.46
C LEU A 219 2.46 -9.38 -0.93
N ASN A 220 2.68 -9.68 0.35
CA ASN A 220 2.12 -10.85 1.02
C ASN A 220 0.87 -10.45 1.83
N PRO A 221 -0.33 -10.96 1.49
CA PRO A 221 -1.58 -10.65 2.20
C PRO A 221 -1.50 -10.85 3.72
N GLY A 222 -0.81 -11.90 4.20
CA GLY A 222 -0.74 -12.25 5.63
C GLY A 222 0.20 -11.39 6.47
N VAL A 223 0.77 -10.32 5.91
CA VAL A 223 1.65 -9.38 6.62
C VAL A 223 1.30 -7.91 6.38
N PHE A 224 0.13 -7.61 5.80
CA PHE A 224 -0.36 -6.22 5.69
C PHE A 224 -0.53 -5.58 7.08
N ASP A 225 -0.64 -4.26 7.12
CA ASP A 225 -0.18 -3.44 8.25
C ASP A 225 1.30 -3.75 8.56
N ILE A 226 2.13 -3.75 7.50
CA ILE A 226 3.53 -4.18 7.52
C ILE A 226 4.34 -3.42 8.59
N ASN A 227 3.99 -2.15 8.83
CA ASN A 227 4.62 -1.31 9.85
C ASN A 227 4.47 -1.82 11.28
N ASP A 228 3.52 -2.72 11.55
CA ASP A 228 3.33 -3.34 12.87
C ASP A 228 4.10 -4.64 13.03
N ARG A 229 4.85 -5.08 12.01
CA ARG A 229 5.65 -6.33 12.07
C ARG A 229 7.13 -6.10 12.35
N TYR A 230 7.56 -4.84 12.34
CA TYR A 230 8.96 -4.45 12.45
C TYR A 230 9.10 -3.23 13.35
N THR A 231 10.22 -3.10 14.04
CA THR A 231 10.59 -1.79 14.57
C THR A 231 11.10 -0.88 13.43
N HIS A 232 11.15 0.43 13.65
CA HIS A 232 11.69 1.35 12.66
C HIS A 232 13.18 1.07 12.37
N GLU A 233 13.95 0.63 13.37
CA GLU A 233 15.34 0.22 13.21
C GLU A 233 15.49 -1.02 12.31
N GLU A 234 14.56 -1.97 12.39
CA GLU A 234 14.52 -3.18 11.57
C GLU A 234 14.05 -2.89 10.15
N ALA A 235 13.00 -2.09 10.01
CA ALA A 235 12.43 -1.69 8.73
C ALA A 235 13.40 -0.82 7.91
N GLY A 236 14.17 0.02 8.60
CA GLY A 236 14.98 1.08 8.00
C GLY A 236 14.13 2.23 7.43
N ALA A 237 14.79 3.22 6.82
CA ALA A 237 14.13 4.40 6.27
C ALA A 237 14.74 4.83 4.93
N ALA A 238 13.89 5.37 4.05
CA ALA A 238 14.32 5.90 2.75
C ALA A 238 14.98 7.29 2.85
N ASP A 239 14.62 8.06 3.88
CA ASP A 239 15.14 9.40 4.13
C ASP A 239 16.51 9.36 4.82
N ALA A 240 17.57 9.87 4.16
CA ALA A 240 18.91 9.92 4.74
C ALA A 240 19.03 10.95 5.88
N GLY A 241 18.06 11.85 6.05
CA GLY A 241 17.94 12.71 7.23
C GLY A 241 17.62 11.96 8.53
N LEU A 242 17.12 10.72 8.42
CA LEU A 242 16.89 9.82 9.53
C LEU A 242 18.12 8.92 9.78
N GLU A 243 19.24 9.52 10.17
CA GLU A 243 20.56 8.86 10.26
C GLU A 243 20.59 7.52 11.03
N TYR A 244 19.73 7.37 12.05
CA TYR A 244 19.64 6.13 12.84
C TYR A 244 18.90 5.00 12.12
N PHE A 245 17.96 5.35 11.24
CA PHE A 245 17.08 4.41 10.55
C PHE A 245 17.55 4.15 9.12
N TYR A 246 18.17 5.13 8.47
CA TYR A 246 18.72 5.00 7.12
C TYR A 246 19.81 3.93 7.03
N PRO A 247 19.90 3.16 5.94
CA PRO A 247 19.00 3.11 4.77
C PRO A 247 17.78 2.20 4.99
N ILE A 248 16.96 2.01 3.95
CA ILE A 248 15.91 0.98 3.91
C ILE A 248 16.52 -0.39 4.25
N LYS A 249 15.84 -1.23 5.03
CA LYS A 249 16.31 -2.55 5.47
C LYS A 249 15.27 -3.64 5.20
N ALA A 250 14.54 -4.12 6.22
CA ALA A 250 13.67 -5.28 6.10
C ALA A 250 12.42 -5.05 5.24
N ILE A 251 11.95 -3.80 5.18
CA ILE A 251 10.79 -3.41 4.35
C ILE A 251 11.31 -2.60 3.17
N ALA A 252 11.74 -3.30 2.13
CA ALA A 252 12.26 -2.73 0.89
C ALA A 252 11.39 -3.15 -0.31
N GLU A 253 11.56 -2.47 -1.44
CA GLU A 253 10.89 -2.83 -2.70
C GLU A 253 9.36 -2.83 -2.58
N VAL A 254 8.83 -1.80 -1.90
CA VAL A 254 7.40 -1.57 -1.68
C VAL A 254 7.11 -0.09 -1.78
N ASP A 255 5.95 0.23 -2.32
CA ASP A 255 5.45 1.58 -2.44
C ASP A 255 3.94 1.59 -2.20
N ASN A 256 3.43 2.63 -1.54
CA ASN A 256 2.00 2.80 -1.35
C ASN A 256 1.57 4.26 -1.23
N THR A 257 0.32 4.48 -1.66
CA THR A 257 -0.29 5.80 -1.52
C THR A 257 -0.90 5.99 -0.14
N CYS A 258 -1.09 7.26 0.22
CA CYS A 258 -2.08 7.62 1.23
C CYS A 258 -3.51 7.19 0.82
N ARG A 259 -4.43 7.19 1.80
CA ARG A 259 -5.81 6.78 1.63
C ARG A 259 -6.71 7.91 1.10
N ILE A 260 -7.58 7.53 0.18
CA ILE A 260 -8.60 8.36 -0.46
C ILE A 260 -9.97 8.06 0.18
N PRO A 261 -10.71 9.08 0.67
CA PRO A 261 -12.08 8.91 1.12
C PRO A 261 -13.03 8.86 -0.06
N VAL A 262 -13.91 7.86 -0.10
CA VAL A 262 -14.94 7.72 -1.12
C VAL A 262 -16.32 7.75 -0.47
N GLY A 263 -17.22 8.56 -1.04
CA GLY A 263 -18.62 8.65 -0.60
C GLY A 263 -18.87 9.52 0.64
N PHE A 264 -17.85 10.21 1.15
CA PHE A 264 -17.98 11.16 2.26
C PHE A 264 -16.93 12.27 2.21
N GLN A 265 -17.16 13.32 3.00
CA GLN A 265 -16.18 14.38 3.22
C GLN A 265 -15.36 14.05 4.47
N PRO A 266 -14.03 13.90 4.37
CA PRO A 266 -13.19 13.61 5.52
C PRO A 266 -13.16 14.79 6.49
N THR A 267 -12.91 14.49 7.76
CA THR A 267 -12.70 15.48 8.83
C THR A 267 -11.24 15.86 9.01
N GLY A 268 -10.33 15.04 8.47
CA GLY A 268 -8.88 15.20 8.59
C GLY A 268 -8.25 14.30 9.67
N ASN A 269 -9.08 13.57 10.44
CA ASN A 269 -8.62 12.66 11.50
C ASN A 269 -8.66 11.19 11.08
N GLU A 270 -9.10 10.90 9.85
CA GLU A 270 -9.17 9.55 9.33
C GLU A 270 -7.75 8.95 9.18
N PRO A 271 -7.49 7.74 9.70
CA PRO A 271 -6.18 7.10 9.62
C PRO A 271 -5.71 6.94 8.17
N GLY A 272 -4.49 7.40 7.91
CA GLY A 272 -3.83 7.29 6.61
C GLY A 272 -4.34 8.22 5.51
N LEU A 273 -5.23 9.17 5.84
CA LEU A 273 -5.72 10.14 4.87
C LEU A 273 -4.57 10.92 4.21
N CYS A 274 -4.70 11.17 2.90
CA CYS A 274 -3.80 12.06 2.19
C CYS A 274 -3.77 13.45 2.83
N ALA A 275 -2.57 14.00 2.99
CA ALA A 275 -2.40 15.37 3.48
C ALA A 275 -3.15 16.35 2.58
N THR A 276 -4.02 17.16 3.16
CA THR A 276 -4.66 18.28 2.46
C THR A 276 -3.61 19.29 1.98
N ALA A 277 -3.93 20.09 0.96
CA ALA A 277 -3.02 21.15 0.49
C ALA A 277 -2.56 22.10 1.61
N GLN A 278 -3.37 22.25 2.67
CA GLN A 278 -3.02 23.04 3.85
C GLN A 278 -2.03 22.30 4.77
N GLN A 279 -2.21 20.99 4.99
CA GLN A 279 -1.24 20.16 5.72
C GLN A 279 0.08 20.01 4.95
N GLN A 280 0.07 19.95 3.63
CA GLN A 280 1.30 19.94 2.81
C GLN A 280 2.05 21.29 2.89
N ALA A 281 1.33 22.40 2.98
CA ALA A 281 1.92 23.73 3.19
C ALA A 281 2.50 23.89 4.60
N ASP A 282 1.83 23.33 5.62
CA ASP A 282 2.24 23.42 7.02
C ASP A 282 3.38 22.43 7.38
N ASN A 283 3.50 21.31 6.66
CA ASN A 283 4.58 20.32 6.82
C ASN A 283 5.82 20.59 5.96
N GLY A 284 5.81 21.65 5.13
CA GLY A 284 6.94 22.02 4.29
C GLY A 284 7.14 21.17 3.02
N ASP A 285 6.18 20.31 2.67
CA ASP A 285 6.20 19.45 1.46
C ASP A 285 5.66 20.17 0.20
N GLY A 286 5.52 21.49 0.25
CA GLY A 286 5.18 22.30 -0.93
C GLY A 286 6.27 22.23 -2.02
N PRO A 287 5.92 22.48 -3.30
CA PRO A 287 6.91 22.55 -4.37
C PRO A 287 7.92 23.64 -4.02
N LEU A 288 9.17 23.22 -3.83
CA LEU A 288 10.36 24.02 -3.48
C LEU A 288 10.21 25.50 -3.88
N SER A 289 9.72 26.31 -2.94
CA SER A 289 9.71 27.76 -3.01
C SER A 289 10.13 28.24 -1.63
N GLY A 290 11.35 28.75 -1.55
CA GLY A 290 12.03 29.03 -0.30
C GLY A 290 11.25 29.98 0.61
N SER A 291 10.99 29.54 1.84
CA SER A 291 10.85 30.41 3.00
C SER A 291 11.02 29.59 4.26
N ALA A 292 11.96 29.99 5.11
CA ALA A 292 12.18 29.41 6.41
C ALA A 292 10.97 29.66 7.33
N GLY A 293 10.43 28.61 7.96
CA GLY A 293 9.59 28.76 9.15
C GLY A 293 8.52 27.69 9.35
N ALA A 294 8.74 26.85 10.37
CA ALA A 294 7.81 25.97 11.08
C ALA A 294 7.30 24.70 10.35
N GLY A 295 7.23 23.59 11.10
CA GLY A 295 6.80 22.27 10.62
C GLY A 295 7.91 21.22 10.45
N ARG A 296 9.02 21.32 11.20
CA ARG A 296 10.08 20.31 11.10
C ARG A 296 9.66 19.01 11.79
N ALA A 297 9.89 17.88 11.10
CA ALA A 297 10.15 16.58 11.70
C ALA A 297 11.05 16.73 12.94
N CYS A 298 10.89 15.82 13.90
CA CYS A 298 11.64 15.86 15.15
C CYS A 298 13.14 16.06 14.89
N ALA A 299 13.75 16.96 15.66
CA ALA A 299 15.18 17.22 15.54
C ALA A 299 15.97 15.91 15.74
N ILE A 300 17.11 15.79 15.06
CA ILE A 300 18.00 14.62 15.15
C ILE A 300 18.21 14.22 16.62
N GLY A 301 17.95 12.96 16.95
CA GLY A 301 18.02 12.41 18.31
C GLY A 301 16.70 12.43 19.09
N LEU A 302 15.60 12.87 18.47
CA LEU A 302 14.24 12.80 19.03
C LEU A 302 13.34 11.89 18.15
N VAL A 303 12.50 11.08 18.78
CA VAL A 303 11.44 10.28 18.17
C VAL A 303 10.13 11.04 18.28
N GLN A 304 9.34 11.06 17.20
CA GLN A 304 7.99 11.59 17.26
C GLN A 304 7.08 10.58 17.96
N LYS A 305 6.49 10.98 19.08
CA LYS A 305 5.41 10.26 19.72
C LYS A 305 4.10 10.96 19.45
N CYS A 306 3.05 10.19 19.23
CA CYS A 306 1.71 10.70 19.01
C CYS A 306 0.74 10.02 19.97
N ASP A 307 -0.02 10.82 20.70
CA ASP A 307 -1.14 10.37 21.51
C ASP A 307 -2.46 10.87 20.88
N PRO A 308 -3.52 10.04 20.81
CA PRO A 308 -4.80 10.43 20.22
C PRO A 308 -5.48 11.64 20.87
N ASN A 309 -5.18 11.93 22.14
CA ASN A 309 -5.75 13.02 22.92
C ASN A 309 -4.80 14.21 23.09
N GLU A 310 -3.48 13.96 23.09
CA GLU A 310 -2.47 14.98 23.40
C GLU A 310 -1.71 15.49 22.16
N GLY A 311 -1.94 14.90 20.99
CA GLY A 311 -1.26 15.27 19.75
C GLY A 311 0.15 14.66 19.66
N CYS A 312 0.98 15.17 18.76
CA CYS A 312 2.34 14.65 18.56
C CYS A 312 3.40 15.58 19.18
N TRP A 313 4.40 14.99 19.83
CA TRP A 313 5.58 15.69 20.35
C TRP A 313 6.86 14.90 20.10
N CYS A 314 8.00 15.55 20.26
CA CYS A 314 9.32 14.94 20.04
C CYS A 314 9.97 14.59 21.38
N GLU A 315 10.29 13.31 21.61
CA GLU A 315 10.99 12.83 22.80
C GLU A 315 12.40 12.32 22.48
N PRO A 316 13.41 12.51 23.34
CA PRO A 316 14.73 11.94 23.12
C PRO A 316 14.71 10.41 23.09
N VAL A 317 15.53 9.81 22.23
CA VAL A 317 15.66 8.33 22.07
C VAL A 317 16.11 7.63 23.37
N PHE A 318 16.59 8.36 24.38
CA PHE A 318 17.00 7.79 25.67
C PHE A 318 16.58 8.65 26.87
N SER A 319 15.56 8.20 27.61
CA SER A 319 15.51 8.43 29.05
C SER A 319 15.26 7.09 29.75
N LEU A 320 16.34 6.33 29.95
CA LEU A 320 16.32 5.34 31.02
C LEU A 320 16.15 6.12 32.34
N PRO A 321 15.25 5.71 33.25
CA PRO A 321 15.24 6.27 34.59
C PRO A 321 16.63 6.06 35.19
N GLN A 322 17.28 7.15 35.59
CA GLN A 322 18.54 7.07 36.35
C GLN A 322 18.29 6.13 37.53
N PRO A 323 19.07 5.05 37.70
CA PRO A 323 18.96 4.25 38.91
C PRO A 323 19.25 5.16 40.11
N PRO A 324 18.54 4.99 41.24
CA PRO A 324 18.74 5.83 42.40
C PRO A 324 20.20 5.78 42.81
N ILE A 325 20.79 6.96 43.03
CA ILE A 325 22.13 7.10 43.58
C ILE A 325 22.10 6.48 44.98
N ILE A 326 22.58 5.25 45.12
CA ILE A 326 22.86 4.63 46.40
C ILE A 326 24.15 5.27 46.92
N ILE A 327 24.03 6.23 47.82
CA ILE A 327 25.16 6.68 48.63
C ILE A 327 25.37 5.61 49.70
N LEU A 328 26.42 4.81 49.54
CA LEU A 328 26.88 3.91 50.61
C LEU A 328 27.68 4.72 51.65
N PRO A 329 27.58 4.37 52.95
CA PRO A 329 28.25 5.05 54.05
C PRO A 329 29.77 4.89 54.04
#